data_AF-A0A9W6S578-F1
#
_entry.id   AF-A0A9W6S578-F1
#
_cell.length_a   1.000
_cell.length_b   1.000
_cell.length_c   1.000
_cell.angle_alpha   90.00
_cell.angle_beta   90.00
_cell.angle_gamma   90.00
#
_symmetry.space_group_name_H-M   'P 1'
#
loop_
_entity.id
_entity.type
_entity.pdbx_description
1 polymer ?
#
loop_
_entity_poly.entity_id
_entity_poly.type
_entity_poly.pdbx_seq_one_letter_code
_entity_poly.pdbx_strand_id
1 'polypeptide(L)' 'MKPVVIVGDVMLDRDLDGRAERLSPDAPVPVVDAVEEHTRPGGAGLAALLAADDGPDVVLEEAG' A
#
# COMPACT_ATOMS: atom_id res chain seq x y z
N MET A 1 25.69 -13.28 -7.25
CA MET A 1 25.03 -12.12 -7.90
C MET A 1 25.16 -10.92 -6.98
N LYS A 2 25.06 -9.69 -7.50
CA LYS A 2 24.98 -8.48 -6.66
C LYS A 2 23.50 -8.24 -6.28
N PRO A 3 23.20 -7.77 -5.06
CA PRO A 3 21.83 -7.47 -4.67
C PRO A 3 21.29 -6.24 -5.42
N VAL A 4 19.98 -6.19 -5.59
CA VAL A 4 19.25 -4.98 -5.99
C VAL A 4 19.05 -4.14 -4.75
N VAL A 5 19.47 -2.87 -4.79
CA VAL A 5 19.27 -1.92 -3.69
C VAL A 5 18.18 -0.94 -4.09
N ILE A 6 17.12 -0.88 -3.30
CA ILE A 6 16.01 0.05 -3.47
C ILE A 6 16.10 1.07 -2.34
N VAL A 7 16.15 2.35 -2.70
CA VAL A 7 16.21 3.46 -1.75
C VAL A 7 15.02 4.36 -2.01
N GLY A 8 14.21 4.63 -0.99
CA GLY A 8 13.05 5.51 -1.11
C GLY A 8 12.09 5.41 0.06
N ASP A 9 11.01 6.19 0.00
CA ASP A 9 10.00 6.24 1.05
C ASP A 9 9.19 4.94 1.12
N VAL A 10 9.12 4.34 2.30
CA VAL A 10 8.24 3.20 2.55
C VAL A 10 6.91 3.71 3.05
N MET A 11 5.83 3.30 2.38
CA MET A 11 4.47 3.65 2.76
C MET A 11 3.68 2.39 3.14
N LEU A 12 2.63 2.57 3.93
CA LEU A 12 1.64 1.53 4.20
C LEU A 12 0.39 1.84 3.39
N ASP A 13 0.12 1.03 2.38
CA ASP A 13 -1.13 1.11 1.63
C ASP A 13 -2.22 0.40 2.44
N ARG A 14 -3.35 1.10 2.60
CA ARG A 14 -4.56 0.57 3.26
C ARG A 14 -5.71 0.67 2.28
N ASP A 15 -6.16 -0.48 1.80
CA ASP A 15 -7.37 -0.56 1.01
C ASP A 15 -8.55 -0.81 1.94
N LEU A 16 -9.63 -0.06 1.73
CA LEU A 16 -10.86 -0.17 2.51
C LEU A 16 -11.96 -0.68 1.59
N ASP A 17 -12.36 -1.93 1.80
CA ASP A 17 -13.44 -2.57 1.07
C ASP A 17 -14.72 -2.50 1.90
N GLY A 18 -15.72 -1.78 1.42
CA GLY A 18 -16.98 -1.58 2.15
C GLY A 18 -18.15 -1.28 1.23
N ARG A 19 -19.31 -0.99 1.82
CA ARG A 19 -20.54 -0.69 1.07
C ARG A 19 -20.89 0.79 1.19
N ALA A 20 -21.24 1.40 0.07
CA ALA A 20 -21.64 2.80 -0.01
C ALA A 20 -23.13 2.91 -0.41
N GLU A 21 -24.02 2.74 0.57
CA GLU A 21 -25.48 2.65 0.34
C GLU A 21 -26.24 3.93 0.73
N ARG A 22 -25.56 4.92 1.30
CA ARG A 22 -26.16 6.19 1.72
C ARG A 22 -25.21 7.37 1.50
N LEU A 23 -25.78 8.56 1.50
CA LEU A 23 -25.03 9.83 1.49
C LEU A 23 -24.83 10.37 2.90
N SER A 24 -23.82 11.22 3.06
CA SER A 24 -23.62 12.03 4.26
C SER A 24 -24.76 13.06 4.40
N PRO A 25 -25.24 13.34 5.63
CA PRO A 25 -26.21 14.41 5.85
C PRO A 25 -25.62 15.81 5.60
N ASP A 26 -24.28 15.95 5.70
CA ASP A 26 -23.60 17.25 5.65
C ASP A 26 -23.07 17.62 4.26
N ALA A 27 -23.04 16.66 3.32
CA ALA A 27 -22.57 16.86 1.95
C ALA A 27 -23.03 15.71 1.03
N PRO A 28 -23.14 15.94 -0.30
CA PRO A 28 -23.50 14.91 -1.27
C PRO A 28 -22.33 13.94 -1.57
N VAL A 29 -21.75 13.35 -0.52
CA VAL A 29 -20.67 12.37 -0.59
C VAL A 29 -21.15 11.03 -0.02
N PRO A 30 -20.75 9.88 -0.60
CA PRO A 30 -21.11 8.58 -0.05
C PRO A 30 -20.47 8.35 1.31
N VAL A 31 -21.13 7.57 2.16
CA VAL A 31 -20.49 6.98 3.34
C VAL A 31 -20.23 5.51 3.11
N VAL A 32 -18.99 5.09 3.37
CA VAL A 32 -18.56 3.69 3.29
C VAL A 32 -18.75 3.06 4.67
N ASP A 33 -19.64 2.07 4.75
CA ASP A 33 -19.98 1.30 5.94
C ASP A 33 -19.51 -0.17 5.78
N ALA A 34 -19.49 -0.94 6.87
CA ALA A 34 -19.09 -2.36 6.89
C ALA A 34 -17.71 -2.63 6.24
N VAL A 35 -16.71 -1.84 6.66
CA VAL A 35 -15.37 -1.83 6.08
C VAL A 35 -14.53 -3.03 6.53
N GLU A 36 -13.97 -3.75 5.56
CA GLU A 36 -12.80 -4.61 5.70
C GLU A 36 -11.56 -3.83 5.26
N GLU A 37 -10.45 -3.98 6.01
CA GLU A 37 -9.18 -3.29 5.72
C GLU A 37 -8.12 -4.30 5.27
N HIS A 38 -7.51 -4.04 4.13
CA HIS A 38 -6.37 -4.79 3.62
C HIS A 38 -5.12 -3.91 3.65
N THR A 39 -4.10 -4.36 4.37
CA THR A 39 -2.84 -3.62 4.49
C THR A 39 -1.77 -4.24 3.59
N ARG A 40 -1.07 -3.42 2.81
CA ARG A 40 -0.01 -3.86 1.89
C ARG A 40 1.18 -2.90 1.92
N PRO A 41 2.41 -3.36 1.64
CA PRO A 41 3.53 -2.45 1.44
C PRO A 41 3.27 -1.53 0.25
N GLY A 42 3.50 -0.23 0.45
CA GLY A 42 3.41 0.82 -0.56
C GLY A 42 4.78 1.47 -0.80
N GLY A 43 4.85 2.34 -1.81
CA GLY A 43 6.07 3.08 -2.16
C GLY A 43 7.26 2.15 -2.44
N ALA A 44 8.42 2.45 -1.84
CA ALA A 44 9.63 1.64 -1.95
C ALA A 44 9.44 0.22 -1.37
N GLY A 45 8.52 0.04 -0.42
CA GLY A 45 8.15 -1.27 0.11
C GLY A 45 7.50 -2.17 -0.94
N LEU A 46 6.62 -1.62 -1.78
CA LEU A 46 6.01 -2.36 -2.90
C LEU A 46 7.07 -2.75 -3.94
N ALA A 47 7.95 -1.80 -4.29
CA ALA A 47 9.04 -2.04 -5.23
C ALA A 47 9.98 -3.17 -4.77
N ALA A 48 10.32 -3.20 -3.47
CA ALA A 48 11.13 -4.25 -2.87
C ALA A 48 10.44 -5.61 -2.87
N LEU A 49 9.14 -5.65 -2.55
CA LEU A 49 8.37 -6.88 -2.58
C LEU A 49 8.33 -7.50 -3.98
N LEU A 50 8.04 -6.69 -5.00
CA LEU A 50 7.98 -7.16 -6.39
C LEU A 50 9.37 -7.61 -6.89
N ALA A 51 10.41 -6.83 -6.60
CA ALA A 51 11.76 -7.18 -7.00
C ALA A 51 12.24 -8.49 -6.36
N ALA A 52 11.83 -8.79 -5.12
CA ALA A 52 12.21 -10.02 -4.43
C ALA A 52 11.49 -11.26 -5.00
N ASP A 53 10.27 -11.11 -5.51
CA ASP A 53 9.50 -12.20 -6.13
C ASP A 53 10.15 -12.72 -7.42
N ASP A 54 10.85 -11.84 -8.14
CA ASP A 54 11.60 -12.15 -9.37
C ASP A 54 12.92 -12.92 -9.11
N GLY A 55 13.23 -13.24 -7.85
CA GLY A 55 14.38 -14.07 -7.43
C GLY A 55 15.74 -13.42 -7.10
N PRO A 56 16.04 -12.12 -7.33
CA PRO A 56 17.27 -11.52 -6.84
C PRO A 56 17.25 -11.31 -5.31
N ASP A 57 18.44 -11.19 -4.73
CA ASP A 57 18.62 -10.69 -3.37
C ASP A 57 18.32 -9.17 -3.35
N VAL A 58 17.49 -8.71 -2.41
CA VAL A 58 16.98 -7.33 -2.36
C VAL A 58 17.31 -6.68 -1.01
N VAL A 59 17.86 -5.47 -1.06
CA VAL A 59 18.06 -4.59 0.09
C VAL A 59 17.15 -3.37 -0.08
N LEU A 60 16.33 -3.09 0.91
CA LEU A 60 15.49 -1.90 0.99
C LEU A 60 16.04 -0.96 2.05
N GLU A 61 16.34 0.28 1.66
CA GLU A 61 16.76 1.37 2.55
C GLU A 61 15.71 2.48 2.49
N GLU A 62 15.20 2.87 3.65
CA GLU A 62 14.23 3.95 3.74
C GLU A 62 14.94 5.31 3.57
N ALA A 63 14.37 6.17 2.72
CA ALA A 63 14.83 7.52 2.55
C ALA A 63 14.10 8.40 3.56
N GLY A 64 14.74 8.64 4.72
CA GLY A 64 14.15 9.44 5.79
C GLY A 64 13.84 10.89 5.42
#